data_AF-M0MLD4-F1
#
_entry.id   AF-M0MLD4-F1
#
_cell.length_a   1.000
_cell.length_b   1.000
_cell.length_c   1.000
_cell.angle_alpha   90.00
_cell.angle_beta   90.00
_cell.angle_gamma   90.00
#
_symmetry.space_group_name_H-M   'P 1'
#
loop_
_entity.id
_entity.type
_entity.pdbx_description
1 polymer ?
#
loop_
_entity_poly.entity_id
_entity_poly.type
_entity_poly.pdbx_seq_one_letter_code
_entity_poly.pdbx_strand_id
1 'polypeptide(L)'
;MREADRTTRQRLADALRAEPATPSELADQLDLTPHAVVGHVEHVSRSVEGDDEQLLVAPPTCRDCGFDDFDDLVNLPSRCPSCKSESVAEPTFTIE
;
A
#
# COMPACT_ATOMS: atom_id res chain seq x y z
N MET A 1 23.61 -1.89 -22.76
CA MET A 1 22.16 -1.67 -22.73
C MET A 1 21.63 -2.47 -21.55
N ARG A 2 21.05 -1.83 -20.53
CA ARG A 2 20.61 -2.50 -19.30
C ARG A 2 19.32 -3.26 -19.63
N GLU A 3 19.41 -4.59 -19.70
CA GLU A 3 18.22 -5.45 -19.57
C GLU A 3 17.50 -5.03 -18.29
N ALA A 4 16.19 -4.82 -18.41
CA ALA A 4 15.37 -4.17 -17.41
C ALA A 4 15.28 -5.01 -16.13
N ASP A 5 16.25 -4.82 -15.23
CA ASP A 5 16.08 -5.15 -13.82
C ASP A 5 15.01 -4.20 -13.30
N ARG A 6 13.75 -4.66 -13.36
CA ARG A 6 12.62 -3.87 -12.86
C ARG A 6 12.93 -3.57 -11.40
N THR A 7 13.09 -2.30 -11.08
CA THR A 7 13.30 -1.87 -9.70
C THR A 7 12.11 -2.35 -8.87
N THR A 8 12.30 -2.60 -7.59
CA THR A 8 11.24 -3.02 -6.66
C THR A 8 9.95 -2.21 -6.82
N ARG A 9 10.08 -0.90 -7.08
CA ARG A 9 8.95 0.02 -7.34
C ARG A 9 8.18 -0.30 -8.62
N GLN A 10 8.87 -0.68 -9.70
CA GLN A 10 8.21 -1.08 -10.95
C GLN A 10 7.46 -2.40 -10.77
N ARG A 11 8.06 -3.38 -10.08
CA ARG A 11 7.38 -4.65 -9.78
C ARG A 11 6.13 -4.45 -8.92
N LEU A 12 6.22 -3.53 -7.95
CA LEU A 12 5.09 -3.12 -7.12
C LEU A 12 3.98 -2.48 -7.96
N ALA A 13 4.32 -1.52 -8.83
CA ALA A 13 3.33 -0.91 -9.71
C ALA A 13 2.66 -1.93 -10.63
N ASP A 14 3.43 -2.85 -11.22
CA ASP A 14 2.89 -3.93 -12.06
C ASP A 14 1.91 -4.84 -11.30
N ALA A 15 2.21 -5.18 -10.03
CA ALA A 15 1.31 -5.98 -9.20
C ALA A 15 -0.01 -5.24 -8.89
N LEU A 16 0.08 -3.95 -8.56
CA LEU A 16 -1.08 -3.13 -8.22
C LEU A 16 -2.01 -2.81 -9.40
N ARG A 17 -1.48 -2.84 -10.63
CA ARG A 17 -2.26 -2.78 -11.87
C ARG A 17 -3.00 -4.07 -12.18
N ALA A 18 -2.46 -5.20 -11.73
CA ALA A 18 -3.07 -6.50 -11.98
C ALA A 18 -4.29 -6.71 -11.05
N GLU A 19 -4.11 -6.44 -9.76
CA GLU A 19 -5.18 -6.57 -8.77
C GLU A 19 -4.92 -5.72 -7.52
N PRO A 20 -5.97 -5.35 -6.78
CA PRO A 20 -5.83 -4.71 -5.48
C PRO A 20 -5.11 -5.64 -4.49
N ALA A 21 -4.10 -5.12 -3.79
CA ALA A 21 -3.31 -5.90 -2.85
C ALA A 21 -2.96 -5.10 -1.58
N THR A 22 -2.80 -5.81 -0.47
CA THR A 22 -2.37 -5.26 0.81
C THR A 22 -0.84 -5.16 0.92
N PRO A 23 -0.30 -4.32 1.82
CA PRO A 23 1.13 -4.26 2.10
C PRO A 23 1.75 -5.64 2.41
N SER A 24 1.06 -6.47 3.19
CA SER A 24 1.53 -7.81 3.53
C SER A 24 1.60 -8.75 2.33
N GLU A 25 0.61 -8.73 1.44
CA GLU A 25 0.63 -9.55 0.23
C GLU A 25 1.74 -9.14 -0.73
N LEU A 26 1.96 -7.85 -0.91
CA LEU A 26 3.04 -7.32 -1.75
C LEU A 26 4.41 -7.59 -1.11
N ALA A 27 4.49 -7.56 0.22
CA ALA A 27 5.70 -7.88 0.95
C ALA A 27 6.12 -9.34 0.71
N ASP A 28 5.17 -10.28 0.81
CA ASP A 28 5.40 -11.69 0.52
C ASP A 28 5.80 -11.91 -0.96
N GLN A 29 5.12 -11.25 -1.90
CA GLN A 29 5.38 -11.40 -3.33
C GLN A 29 6.73 -10.81 -3.79
N LEU A 30 7.20 -9.76 -3.11
CA LEU A 30 8.41 -9.01 -3.51
C LEU A 30 9.60 -9.27 -2.59
N ASP A 31 9.48 -10.19 -1.63
CA ASP A 31 10.46 -10.45 -0.57
C ASP A 31 10.86 -9.16 0.21
N LEU A 32 9.85 -8.37 0.58
CA LEU A 32 10.00 -7.11 1.31
C LEU A 32 9.33 -7.19 2.68
N THR A 33 9.48 -6.12 3.46
CA THR A 33 8.66 -5.92 4.66
C THR A 33 7.44 -5.04 4.34
N PRO A 34 6.30 -5.22 5.02
CA PRO A 34 5.11 -4.38 4.81
C PRO A 34 5.40 -2.87 4.93
N HIS A 35 6.28 -2.47 5.87
CA HIS A 35 6.73 -1.08 5.98
C HIS A 35 7.56 -0.61 4.77
N ALA A 36 8.41 -1.46 4.20
CA ALA A 36 9.15 -1.10 2.98
C ALA A 36 8.20 -0.95 1.79
N VAL A 37 7.19 -1.82 1.69
CA VAL A 37 6.13 -1.73 0.68
C VAL A 37 5.41 -0.39 0.76
N VAL A 38 4.93 -0.01 1.95
CA VAL A 38 4.28 1.29 2.19
C VAL A 38 5.14 2.46 1.70
N GLY A 39 6.41 2.51 2.08
CA GLY A 39 7.31 3.57 1.62
C GLY A 39 7.59 3.55 0.11
N HIS A 40 7.52 2.39 -0.53
CA HIS A 40 7.60 2.28 -1.99
C HIS A 40 6.32 2.72 -2.69
N VAL A 41 5.14 2.37 -2.16
CA VAL A 41 3.82 2.77 -2.66
C VAL A 41 3.72 4.30 -2.73
N GLU A 42 4.16 5.01 -1.68
CA GLU A 42 4.17 6.49 -1.66
C GLU A 42 5.04 7.11 -2.79
N HIS A 43 6.07 6.41 -3.23
CA HIS A 43 6.89 6.87 -4.36
C HIS A 43 6.26 6.51 -5.70
N VAL A 44 5.62 5.35 -5.77
CA VAL A 44 4.90 4.91 -6.96
C VAL A 44 3.72 5.84 -7.23
N SER A 45 2.94 6.24 -6.22
CA SER A 45 1.83 7.20 -6.39
C SER A 45 2.28 8.45 -7.13
N ARG A 46 3.34 9.10 -6.64
CA ARG A 46 3.94 10.31 -7.26
C ARG A 46 4.50 10.07 -8.66
N SER A 47 4.83 8.82 -8.98
CA SER A 47 5.39 8.45 -10.28
C SER A 47 4.30 8.16 -11.31
N VAL A 48 3.17 7.57 -10.90
CA VAL A 48 2.06 7.19 -11.80
C VAL A 48 1.16 8.37 -12.16
N GLU A 49 1.09 9.41 -11.31
CA GLU A 49 0.33 10.65 -11.57
C GLU A 49 0.72 11.35 -12.90
N GLY A 50 1.83 10.98 -13.53
CA GLY A 50 2.26 11.51 -14.84
C GLY A 50 1.84 10.70 -16.06
N ASP A 51 1.32 9.48 -15.91
CA ASP A 51 1.14 8.48 -16.99
C ASP A 51 -0.35 8.14 -17.25
N ASP A 52 -1.28 9.05 -16.94
CA ASP A 52 -2.76 8.84 -16.97
C ASP A 52 -3.25 7.75 -15.99
N GLU A 53 -2.38 7.26 -15.12
CA GLU A 53 -2.67 6.26 -14.09
C GLU A 53 -2.76 6.92 -12.70
N GLN A 54 -3.59 6.36 -11.83
CA GLN A 54 -3.77 6.86 -10.47
C GLN A 54 -3.78 5.74 -9.45
N LEU A 55 -2.99 5.92 -8.38
CA LEU A 55 -2.99 5.00 -7.25
C LEU A 55 -4.20 5.29 -6.37
N LEU A 56 -5.11 4.32 -6.28
CA LEU A 56 -6.19 4.32 -5.31
C LEU A 56 -5.77 3.58 -4.04
N VAL A 57 -6.18 4.14 -2.91
CA VAL A 57 -5.89 3.60 -1.58
C VAL A 57 -7.19 3.44 -0.82
N ALA A 58 -7.51 2.20 -0.44
CA ALA A 58 -8.52 1.92 0.56
C ALA A 58 -7.88 2.07 1.94
N PRO A 59 -8.33 3.01 2.78
CA PRO A 59 -7.71 3.28 4.07
C PRO A 59 -7.81 2.11 5.04
N PRO A 60 -6.90 2.02 6.02
CA PRO A 60 -7.03 1.06 7.09
C PRO A 60 -8.31 1.34 7.90
N THR A 61 -8.97 0.29 8.38
CA THR A 61 -10.19 0.42 9.20
C THR A 61 -10.09 -0.44 10.45
N CYS A 62 -10.45 0.11 11.61
CA CYS A 62 -10.51 -0.67 12.84
C CYS A 62 -11.70 -1.64 12.79
N ARG A 63 -11.43 -2.94 12.96
CA ARG A 63 -12.46 -3.98 12.95
C ARG A 63 -13.32 -4.00 14.22
N ASP A 64 -12.85 -3.38 15.31
CA ASP A 64 -13.58 -3.32 16.59
C ASP A 64 -14.55 -2.13 16.67
N CYS A 65 -14.11 -0.93 16.29
CA CYS A 65 -14.92 0.29 16.42
C CYS A 65 -15.32 0.93 15.08
N GLY A 66 -14.84 0.42 13.96
CA GLY A 66 -15.14 0.94 12.63
C GLY A 66 -14.40 2.23 12.26
N PHE A 67 -13.39 2.65 13.03
CA PHE A 67 -12.64 3.88 12.75
C PHE A 67 -11.82 3.75 11.45
N ASP A 68 -12.07 4.62 10.47
CA ASP A 68 -11.43 4.69 9.15
C ASP A 68 -10.77 6.05 8.84
N ASP A 69 -10.92 7.04 9.73
CA ASP A 69 -10.42 8.42 9.57
C ASP A 69 -8.94 8.55 10.02
N PHE A 70 -8.06 7.74 9.43
CA PHE A 70 -6.63 7.79 9.73
C PHE A 70 -5.95 8.95 8.98
N ASP A 71 -5.07 9.70 9.66
CA ASP A 71 -4.31 10.80 9.06
C ASP A 71 -3.44 10.34 7.87
N ASP A 72 -2.83 9.15 8.00
CA ASP A 72 -2.06 8.50 6.94
C ASP A 72 -2.81 7.29 6.39
N LEU A 73 -3.30 7.41 5.16
CA LEU A 73 -4.00 6.33 4.45
C LEU A 73 -3.04 5.23 3.98
N VAL A 74 -1.76 5.56 3.80
CA VAL A 74 -0.69 4.64 3.39
C VAL A 74 0.17 4.32 4.61
N ASN A 75 -0.42 3.71 5.64
CA ASN A 75 0.30 3.35 6.86
C ASN A 75 -0.18 2.00 7.43
N LEU A 76 0.63 1.44 8.31
CA LEU A 76 0.39 0.21 9.06
C LEU A 76 0.31 0.56 10.56
N PRO A 77 -0.77 1.22 11.01
CA PRO A 77 -0.97 1.49 12.43
C PRO A 77 -1.15 0.18 13.18
N SER A 78 -0.33 -0.05 14.21
CA SER A 78 -0.44 -1.23 15.07
C SER A 78 -1.62 -1.15 16.05
N ARG A 79 -2.16 0.05 16.29
CA ARG A 79 -3.28 0.30 17.21
C ARG A 79 -4.21 1.40 16.72
N CYS A 80 -5.50 1.21 16.95
CA CYS A 80 -6.52 2.22 16.67
C CYS A 80 -6.36 3.43 17.61
N PRO A 81 -6.35 4.67 17.10
CA PRO A 81 -6.26 5.86 17.94
C PRO A 81 -7.50 6.08 18.82
N SER A 82 -8.68 5.65 18.36
CA SER A 82 -9.97 5.82 19.04
C SER A 82 -10.19 4.79 20.16
N CYS A 83 -10.15 3.50 19.85
CA CYS A 83 -10.45 2.42 20.83
C CYS A 83 -9.22 1.72 21.40
N LYS A 84 -8.02 2.01 20.90
CA LYS A 84 -6.74 1.34 21.24
C LYS A 84 -6.66 -0.15 20.92
N SER A 85 -7.61 -0.70 20.14
CA SER A 85 -7.55 -2.07 19.66
C SER A 85 -6.42 -2.28 18.65
N GLU A 86 -5.86 -3.49 18.64
CA GLU A 86 -4.83 -3.96 17.70
C GLU A 86 -5.46 -4.60 16.45
N SER A 87 -6.80 -4.76 16.41
CA SER A 87 -7.52 -5.30 15.24
C SER A 87 -7.77 -4.22 14.19
N VAL A 88 -6.70 -3.67 13.62
CA VAL A 88 -6.80 -2.72 12.50
C VAL A 88 -6.55 -3.47 11.19
N ALA A 89 -7.45 -3.29 10.23
CA ALA A 89 -7.27 -3.82 8.88
C ALA A 89 -6.17 -3.04 8.15
N GLU A 90 -5.38 -3.75 7.36
CA GLU A 90 -4.35 -3.13 6.52
C GLU A 90 -4.99 -2.33 5.38
N PRO A 91 -4.30 -1.27 4.89
CA PRO A 91 -4.75 -0.58 3.70
C PRO A 91 -4.67 -1.50 2.48
N THR A 92 -5.51 -1.25 1.49
CA THR A 92 -5.44 -1.93 0.18
C THR A 92 -5.07 -0.91 -0.89
N PHE A 93 -4.16 -1.28 -1.77
CA PHE A 93 -3.68 -0.41 -2.85
C PHE A 93 -4.08 -1.00 -4.20
N THR A 94 -4.39 -0.14 -5.17
CA THR A 94 -4.62 -0.54 -6.56
C THR A 94 -4.27 0.63 -7.50
N ILE A 95 -3.87 0.33 -8.72
CA ILE A 95 -3.59 1.35 -9.76
C ILE A 95 -4.63 1.18 -10.86
N GLU A 96 -5.28 2.28 -11.24
CA GLU A 96 -6.22 2.39 -12.36
C GLU A 96 -5.72 3.34 -13.45
#